data_AF-A0A3M8LA84-F1
#
_entry.id   AF-A0A3M8LA84-F1
#
_cell.length_a   1.000
_cell.length_b   1.000
_cell.length_c   1.000
_cell.angle_alpha   90.00
_cell.angle_beta   90.00
_cell.angle_gamma   90.00
#
_symmetry.space_group_name_H-M   'P 1'
#
loop_
_entity.id
_entity.type
_entity.pdbx_description
1 polymer ?
#
loop_
_entity_poly.entity_id
_entity_poly.type
_entity_poly.pdbx_seq_one_letter_code
_entity_poly.pdbx_strand_id
1 'polypeptide(L)' 'MSADRPRLWTAQKLADYTGIPIRTLADWRTERARSRGLGLPFVALSAHNVRYRDEDIEAFIAGRIVAPMDRAAD' A
#
# COMPACT_ATOMS: atom_id res chain seq x y z
N MET A 1 -14.70 16.25 -19.94
CA MET A 1 -13.63 15.89 -18.99
C MET A 1 -14.30 15.26 -17.77
N SER A 2 -14.45 13.94 -17.78
CA SER A 2 -15.24 13.23 -16.76
C SER A 2 -14.45 13.13 -15.47
N ALA A 3 -14.85 13.96 -14.50
CA ALA A 3 -14.56 13.91 -13.07
C ALA A 3 -13.34 13.06 -12.67
N ASP A 4 -12.18 13.71 -12.63
CA ASP A 4 -10.91 13.24 -12.08
C ASP A 4 -11.04 13.05 -10.55
N ARG A 5 -11.88 12.11 -10.13
CA ARG A 5 -12.00 11.74 -8.72
C ARG A 5 -10.95 10.66 -8.45
N PRO A 6 -10.02 10.88 -7.52
CA PRO A 6 -9.00 9.89 -7.19
C PRO A 6 -9.68 8.57 -6.82
N ARG A 7 -9.26 7.48 -7.45
CA ARG A 7 -9.92 6.19 -7.33
C ARG A 7 -9.52 5.54 -6.01
N LEU A 8 -10.30 5.82 -4.98
CA LEU A 8 -10.07 5.31 -3.63
C LEU A 8 -10.43 3.81 -3.49
N TRP A 9 -9.41 2.96 -3.51
CA TRP A 9 -9.53 1.51 -3.31
C TRP A 9 -9.90 1.17 -1.87
N THR A 10 -10.67 0.08 -1.73
CA THR A 10 -10.95 -0.56 -0.45
C THR A 10 -9.78 -1.44 -0.04
N ALA A 11 -9.73 -1.86 1.23
CA ALA A 11 -8.75 -2.83 1.70
C ALA A 11 -8.84 -4.17 0.94
N GLN A 12 -10.06 -4.59 0.54
CA GLN A 12 -10.26 -5.77 -0.30
C GLN A 12 -9.56 -5.62 -1.64
N LYS A 13 -9.82 -4.53 -2.36
CA LYS A 13 -9.19 -4.30 -3.67
C LYS A 13 -7.66 -4.22 -3.57
N LEU A 14 -7.15 -3.61 -2.50
CA LEU A 14 -5.70 -3.59 -2.26
C LEU A 14 -5.13 -4.98 -1.97
N ALA A 15 -5.86 -5.82 -1.22
CA ALA A 15 -5.47 -7.19 -0.97
C ALA A 15 -5.44 -8.01 -2.27
N ASP A 16 -6.45 -7.85 -3.11
CA ASP A 16 -6.51 -8.51 -4.42
C ASP A 16 -5.36 -8.06 -5.33
N TYR A 17 -4.99 -6.77 -5.28
CA TYR A 17 -3.92 -6.20 -6.09
C TYR A 17 -2.51 -6.59 -5.60
N THR A 18 -2.26 -6.55 -4.29
CA THR A 18 -0.92 -6.79 -3.71
C THR A 18 -0.69 -8.24 -3.31
N GLY A 19 -1.75 -9.06 -3.25
CA GLY A 19 -1.73 -10.40 -2.65
C GLY A 19 -1.62 -10.40 -1.11
N ILE A 20 -1.58 -9.23 -0.46
CA ILE A 20 -1.43 -9.13 0.99
C ILE A 20 -2.80 -9.33 1.67
N PRO A 21 -2.93 -10.26 2.64
CA PRO A 21 -4.20 -10.49 3.31
C PRO A 21 -4.75 -9.22 4.00
N ILE A 22 -6.07 -9.03 3.96
CA ILE A 22 -6.75 -7.87 4.56
C ILE A 22 -6.42 -7.73 6.05
N ARG A 23 -6.29 -8.86 6.77
CA ARG A 23 -5.91 -8.86 8.19
C ARG A 23 -4.51 -8.29 8.41
N THR A 24 -3.57 -8.61 7.52
CA THR A 24 -2.21 -8.04 7.54
C THR A 24 -2.26 -6.55 7.24
N LEU A 25 -3.03 -6.13 6.23
CA LEU A 25 -3.25 -4.72 5.93
C LEU A 25 -3.87 -3.96 7.12
N ALA A 26 -4.74 -4.60 7.89
CA ALA A 26 -5.33 -4.01 9.10
C ALA A 26 -4.31 -3.84 10.23
N ASP A 27 -3.49 -4.86 10.49
CA ASP A 27 -2.41 -4.80 11.48
C ASP A 27 -1.39 -3.71 11.14
N TRP A 28 -1.03 -3.57 9.87
CA TRP A 28 -0.11 -2.57 9.38
C TRP A 28 -0.58 -1.12 9.56
N ARG A 29 -1.88 -0.88 9.72
CA ARG A 29 -2.42 0.47 9.98
C ARG A 29 -2.24 0.91 11.42
N THR A 30 -1.94 0.00 12.33
CA THR A 30 -1.68 0.33 13.74
C THR A 30 -0.44 1.21 13.88
N GLU A 31 -0.41 2.06 14.91
CA GLU A 31 0.75 2.90 15.20
C GLU A 31 2.02 2.07 15.42
N ARG A 32 1.88 0.91 16.07
CA ARG A 32 2.99 -0.04 16.31
C ARG A 32 3.64 -0.53 15.01
N ALA A 33 2.85 -0.87 14.00
CA ALA A 33 3.40 -1.34 12.73
C ALA A 33 4.00 -0.17 11.93
N ARG A 34 3.33 0.98 11.94
CA ARG A 34 3.82 2.20 11.29
C ARG A 34 5.15 2.69 11.84
N SER A 35 5.36 2.63 13.16
CA SER A 35 6.66 3.00 13.78
C SER A 35 7.80 2.07 13.39
N ARG A 36 7.50 0.86 12.91
CA ARG A 36 8.47 -0.09 12.34
C ARG A 36 8.68 0.09 10.84
N GLY A 37 8.09 1.12 10.24
CA GLY A 37 8.16 1.36 8.80
C GLY A 37 7.35 0.35 7.96
N LEU A 38 6.44 -0.40 8.60
CA LEU A 38 5.55 -1.33 7.92
C LEU A 38 4.27 -0.63 7.49
N GLY A 39 3.70 -1.08 6.38
CA GLY A 39 2.41 -0.63 5.89
C GLY A 39 2.46 0.16 4.59
N LEU A 40 1.38 0.02 3.83
CA LEU A 40 1.12 0.78 2.61
C LEU A 40 0.46 2.13 2.97
N PRO A 41 0.73 3.21 2.21
CA PRO A 41 0.13 4.51 2.45
C PRO A 41 -1.39 4.43 2.32
N PHE A 42 -2.12 5.15 3.19
CA PHE A 42 -3.58 5.14 3.21
C PHE A 42 -4.13 6.51 3.57
N VAL A 43 -5.38 6.74 3.13
CA VAL A 43 -6.19 7.90 3.47
C VAL A 43 -7.17 7.49 4.57
N ALA A 44 -7.06 8.10 5.74
CA ALA A 44 -8.05 7.95 6.81
C ALA A 44 -9.24 8.88 6.55
N LEU A 45 -10.42 8.30 6.32
CA LEU A 45 -11.68 9.06 6.18
C LEU A 45 -12.44 9.14 7.51
N SER A 46 -12.25 8.15 8.38
CA SER A 46 -12.67 8.15 9.78
C SER A 46 -11.82 7.15 10.57
N ALA A 47 -12.03 7.04 11.88
CA ALA A 47 -11.29 6.11 12.75
C ALA A 47 -11.33 4.65 12.27
N HIS A 48 -12.41 4.22 11.61
CA HIS A 48 -12.60 2.84 11.13
C HIS A 48 -12.71 2.73 9.61
N ASN A 49 -12.69 3.84 8.88
CA ASN A 49 -12.83 3.85 7.44
C ASN A 49 -11.57 4.42 6.80
N VAL A 50 -10.84 3.54 6.12
CA VAL A 50 -9.62 3.87 5.40
C VAL A 50 -9.77 3.51 3.94
N ARG A 51 -9.09 4.28 3.09
CA ARG A 51 -9.01 4.04 1.65
C ARG A 51 -7.58 4.16 1.17
N TYR A 52 -7.34 3.68 -0.04
CA TYR A 52 -6.04 3.67 -0.66
C TYR A 52 -6.13 4.36 -2.00
N ARG A 53 -5.30 5.37 -2.24
CA ARG A 53 -5.14 5.92 -3.58
C ARG A 53 -4.22 5.00 -4.37
N ASP A 54 -4.60 4.66 -5.58
CA ASP A 54 -3.76 3.84 -6.46
C ASP A 54 -2.40 4.48 -6.71
N GLU A 55 -2.37 5.78 -7.02
CA GLU A 55 -1.14 6.54 -7.25
C GLU A 55 -0.12 6.41 -6.09
N ASP A 56 -0.59 6.52 -4.84
CA ASP A 56 0.28 6.42 -3.66
C ASP A 56 0.81 5.00 -3.47
N ILE A 57 -0.02 3.99 -3.74
CA ILE A 57 0.35 2.58 -3.64
C ILE A 57 1.41 2.25 -4.69
N GLU A 58 1.20 2.65 -5.94
CA GLU A 58 2.13 2.40 -7.03
C GLU A 58 3.47 3.11 -6.79
N ALA A 59 3.44 4.38 -6.37
CA ALA A 59 4.66 5.13 -6.03
C ALA A 59 5.41 4.47 -4.86
N PHE A 60 4.69 3.99 -3.84
CA PHE A 60 5.29 3.30 -2.70
C PHE A 60 5.97 1.99 -3.11
N ILE A 61 5.32 1.20 -3.97
CA ILE A 61 5.85 -0.05 -4.49
C ILE A 61 7.09 0.24 -5.34
N ALA A 62 7.01 1.19 -6.28
CA ALA A 62 8.11 1.59 -7.14
C ALA A 62 9.36 2.03 -6.34
N GLY A 63 9.16 2.80 -5.27
CA GLY A 63 10.25 3.25 -4.40
C GLY A 63 10.89 2.14 -3.54
N ARG A 64 10.33 0.93 -3.53
CA ARG A 64 10.84 -0.23 -2.76
C ARG A 64 11.26 -1.41 -3.64
N ILE A 65 11.27 -1.24 -4.95
CA ILE A 65 11.80 -2.27 -5.86
C ILE A 65 13.30 -2.43 -5.56
N VAL A 66 13.67 -3.61 -5.06
CA VAL A 66 15.06 -4.01 -4.93
C VAL A 66 15.43 -4.75 -6.21
N ALA A 67 16.26 -4.14 -7.05
CA ALA A 67 16.80 -4.82 -8.21
C ALA A 67 17.64 -6.01 -7.74
N PRO A 68 17.41 -7.23 -8.24
CA PRO A 68 18.32 -8.33 -7.96
C PRO A 68 19.71 -7.95 -8.47
N MET A 69 20.70 -7.95 -7.57
CA MET A 69 22.09 -7.81 -8.00
C MET A 69 22.42 -9.04 -8.83
N ASP A 70 22.73 -8.88 -10.11
CA ASP A 70 23.48 -9.88 -10.85
C ASP A 70 24.78 -10.09 -10.08
N ARG A 71 24.85 -11.19 -9.31
CA ARG A 71 26.15 -11.74 -8.94
C ARG A 71 26.73 -12.28 -10.23
N ALA A 72 27.36 -11.38 -10.99
CA ALA A 72 28.37 -11.78 -11.96
C ALA A 72 29.37 -12.62 -11.15
N ALA A 73 29.41 -13.90 -11.48
CA ALA A 73 30.33 -14.87 -10.91
C ALA A 73 31.75 -14.35 -11.13
N ASP A 74 32.50 -14.22 -10.03
CA ASP A 74 33.96 -14.15 -10.03
C ASP A 74 34.52 -15.58 -10.15
#